data_AF-A0A3D4ER36-F1
#
_entry.id   AF-A0A3D4ER36-F1
#
_cell.length_a   1.000
_cell.length_b   1.000
_cell.length_c   1.000
_cell.angle_alpha   90.00
_cell.angle_beta   90.00
_cell.angle_gamma   90.00
#
_symmetry.space_group_name_H-M   'P 1'
#
loop_
_entity.id
_entity.type
_entity.pdbx_description
1 polymer ?
#
loop_
_entity_poly.entity_id
_entity_poly.type
_entity_poly.pdbx_seq_one_letter_code
_entity_poly.pdbx_strand_id
1 'polypeptide(L)'
;MANETTKMGLIPVRKIGGAPFTGGQQRYRIASGATTAIFQGDLVTQLTAGTIGRHAASGTVPILGVFNGVSYTDPTTGEQVFKNHYPGSIAASDIVANVIDDPMVQFTIQSDEAFPVTDLFGNFDVVESSPVGDTKSGTSNIQLDTSTGATTATLPLKAIDISQDPENSDTSSVGTNVIVVIQNHVMGAKSAGLA
;
A
#
# COMPACT_ATOMS: atom_id res chain seq x y z
N MET A 1 24.46 -3.89 -11.45
CA MET A 1 23.50 -3.06 -12.21
C MET A 1 22.64 -2.40 -11.15
N ALA A 2 22.43 -1.09 -11.21
CA ALA A 2 21.62 -0.38 -10.21
C ALA A 2 20.14 -0.67 -10.46
N ASN A 3 19.32 -0.61 -9.41
CA ASN A 3 17.90 -0.91 -9.52
C ASN A 3 17.17 0.12 -10.41
N GLU A 4 16.17 -0.33 -11.19
CA GLU A 4 15.29 0.59 -11.90
C GLU A 4 14.34 1.26 -10.89
N THR A 5 14.60 2.54 -10.58
CA THR A 5 13.78 3.26 -9.59
C THR A 5 12.45 3.66 -10.20
N THR A 6 11.40 2.94 -9.81
CA THR A 6 10.02 3.19 -10.22
C THR A 6 9.12 3.16 -9.00
N LYS A 7 8.51 4.31 -8.69
CA LYS A 7 7.63 4.43 -7.53
C LYS A 7 6.26 3.86 -7.92
N MET A 8 5.92 2.70 -7.37
CA MET A 8 4.74 1.93 -7.78
C MET A 8 3.73 1.67 -6.66
N GLY A 9 4.03 2.05 -5.42
CA GLY A 9 3.26 1.63 -4.26
C GLY A 9 3.30 0.12 -4.06
N LEU A 10 2.28 -0.42 -3.38
CA LEU A 10 2.18 -1.86 -3.10
C LEU A 10 1.49 -2.60 -4.27
N ILE A 11 2.19 -3.59 -4.82
CA ILE A 11 1.64 -4.48 -5.86
C ILE A 11 1.49 -5.89 -5.30
N PRO A 12 0.30 -6.53 -5.36
CA PRO A 12 0.11 -7.89 -4.86
C PRO A 12 0.90 -8.91 -5.71
N VAL A 13 1.63 -9.81 -5.04
CA VAL A 13 2.48 -10.81 -5.72
C VAL A 13 1.91 -12.22 -5.54
N ARG A 14 1.68 -12.63 -4.29
CA ARG A 14 1.27 -13.99 -3.92
C ARG A 14 0.61 -13.98 -2.53
N LYS A 15 0.05 -15.11 -2.11
CA LYS A 15 -0.37 -15.31 -0.72
C LYS A 15 0.70 -16.06 0.08
N ILE A 16 0.69 -15.87 1.40
CA ILE A 16 1.46 -16.70 2.34
C ILE A 16 1.11 -18.18 2.08
N GLY A 17 2.13 -19.02 2.06
CA GLY A 17 2.01 -20.43 1.64
C GLY A 17 2.26 -20.68 0.15
N GLY A 18 2.54 -19.64 -0.64
CA GLY A 18 2.97 -19.76 -2.04
C GLY A 18 1.84 -19.86 -3.06
N ALA A 19 0.58 -19.74 -2.63
CA ALA A 19 -0.55 -19.71 -3.54
C ALA A 19 -0.56 -18.40 -4.37
N PRO A 20 -0.93 -18.45 -5.66
CA PRO A 20 -1.02 -17.24 -6.47
C PRO A 20 -2.12 -16.32 -5.93
N PHE A 21 -1.93 -15.01 -6.07
CA PHE A 21 -3.00 -14.05 -5.83
C PHE A 21 -3.95 -14.06 -7.03
N THR A 22 -5.23 -14.32 -6.78
CA THR A 22 -6.26 -14.47 -7.84
C THR A 22 -7.14 -13.24 -8.02
N GLY A 23 -6.70 -12.06 -7.57
CA GLY A 23 -7.47 -10.81 -7.74
C GLY A 23 -8.61 -10.60 -6.75
N GLY A 24 -8.62 -11.31 -5.62
CA GLY A 24 -9.64 -11.13 -4.58
C GLY A 24 -9.55 -9.75 -3.94
N GLN A 25 -10.67 -9.02 -3.91
CA GLN A 25 -10.79 -7.69 -3.31
C GLN A 25 -12.19 -7.50 -2.72
N GLN A 26 -12.30 -6.65 -1.71
CA GLN A 26 -13.57 -6.31 -1.03
C GLN A 26 -13.93 -4.85 -1.23
N ARG A 27 -15.20 -4.52 -0.97
CA ARG A 27 -15.77 -3.19 -1.18
C ARG A 27 -15.89 -2.44 0.14
N TYR A 28 -15.38 -1.22 0.17
CA TYR A 28 -15.42 -0.32 1.31
C TYR A 28 -15.93 1.07 0.91
N ARG A 29 -16.47 1.83 1.88
CA ARG A 29 -16.99 3.17 1.62
C ARG A 29 -15.92 4.22 1.85
N ILE A 30 -15.87 5.24 0.99
CA ILE A 30 -15.15 6.48 1.26
C ILE A 30 -16.18 7.55 1.64
N ALA A 31 -15.86 8.40 2.62
CA ALA A 31 -16.76 9.48 3.03
C ALA A 31 -16.99 10.46 1.87
N SER A 32 -18.25 10.88 1.67
CA SER A 32 -18.58 11.95 0.72
C SER A 32 -17.78 13.21 1.03
N GLY A 33 -17.11 13.76 0.02
CA GLY A 33 -16.29 14.96 0.16
C GLY A 33 -14.93 14.72 0.85
N ALA A 34 -14.50 13.46 1.04
CA ALA A 34 -13.16 13.17 1.56
C ALA A 34 -12.11 13.86 0.68
N THR A 35 -11.22 14.66 1.27
CA THR A 35 -10.33 15.58 0.53
C THR A 35 -9.04 14.91 0.07
N THR A 36 -8.59 13.87 0.77
CA THR A 36 -7.34 13.17 0.47
C THR A 36 -7.49 12.27 -0.74
N ALA A 37 -6.66 12.47 -1.75
CA ALA A 37 -6.56 11.56 -2.89
C ALA A 37 -5.98 10.20 -2.45
N ILE A 38 -6.46 9.11 -3.06
CA ILE A 38 -6.02 7.74 -2.78
C ILE A 38 -5.68 7.08 -4.12
N PHE A 39 -4.46 6.60 -4.27
CA PHE A 39 -3.94 6.02 -5.50
C PHE A 39 -3.85 4.51 -5.42
N GLN A 40 -3.83 3.84 -6.57
CA GLN A 40 -3.63 2.39 -6.63
C GLN A 40 -2.30 2.01 -5.98
N GLY A 41 -2.34 1.06 -5.05
CA GLY A 41 -1.17 0.66 -4.29
C GLY A 41 -0.96 1.44 -2.99
N ASP A 42 -1.82 2.42 -2.66
CA ASP A 42 -1.82 3.06 -1.34
C ASP A 42 -2.33 2.11 -0.25
N LEU A 43 -1.70 2.19 0.92
CA LEU A 43 -2.25 1.61 2.14
C LEU A 43 -3.50 2.39 2.57
N VAL A 44 -4.53 1.68 3.00
CA VAL A 44 -5.77 2.29 3.54
C VAL A 44 -6.02 1.89 4.98
N THR A 45 -6.55 2.83 5.74
CA THR A 45 -6.94 2.64 7.15
C THR A 45 -8.44 2.77 7.31
N GLN A 46 -8.95 2.17 8.38
CA GLN A 46 -10.31 2.44 8.83
C GLN A 46 -10.41 3.85 9.41
N LEU A 47 -11.47 4.55 9.08
CA LEU A 47 -11.88 5.79 9.72
C LEU A 47 -13.16 5.55 10.53
N THR A 48 -13.56 6.57 11.29
CA THR A 48 -14.86 6.55 11.95
C THR A 48 -16.01 6.51 10.93
N ALA A 49 -17.22 6.27 11.40
CA ALA A 49 -18.43 6.16 10.58
C ALA A 49 -18.38 5.07 9.48
N GLY A 50 -17.52 4.05 9.64
CA GLY A 50 -17.47 2.89 8.73
C GLY A 50 -16.94 3.24 7.34
N THR A 51 -16.02 4.20 7.26
CA THR A 51 -15.37 4.63 6.02
C THR A 51 -13.88 4.32 6.05
N ILE A 52 -13.22 4.45 4.91
CA ILE A 52 -11.77 4.29 4.79
C ILE A 52 -11.11 5.58 4.32
N GLY A 53 -9.81 5.71 4.60
CA GLY A 53 -8.96 6.78 4.10
C GLY A 53 -7.56 6.27 3.76
N ARG A 54 -6.77 7.11 3.08
CA ARG A 54 -5.35 6.83 2.84
C ARG A 54 -4.62 6.78 4.18
N HIS A 55 -3.73 5.80 4.32
CA HIS A 55 -2.72 5.82 5.36
C HIS A 55 -1.63 6.83 5.00
N ALA A 56 -1.39 7.82 5.85
CA ALA A 56 -0.24 8.71 5.71
C ALA A 56 0.98 8.09 6.39
N ALA A 57 2.19 8.50 5.98
CA ALA A 57 3.42 8.12 6.67
C ALA A 57 3.33 8.45 8.16
N SER A 58 3.89 7.59 9.02
CA SER A 58 3.82 7.70 10.48
C SER A 58 2.40 7.64 11.07
N GLY A 59 1.41 7.19 10.28
CA GLY A 59 0.07 6.92 10.74
C GLY A 59 0.04 5.78 11.75
N THR A 60 -0.75 5.93 12.81
CA THR A 60 -0.86 4.91 13.88
C THR A 60 -2.10 4.03 13.78
N VAL A 61 -3.03 4.38 12.90
CA VAL A 61 -4.26 3.61 12.70
C VAL A 61 -3.92 2.31 11.95
N PRO A 62 -4.34 1.14 12.48
CA PRO A 62 -4.15 -0.15 11.83
C PRO A 62 -4.59 -0.17 10.36
N ILE A 63 -3.80 -0.83 9.52
CA ILE A 63 -4.05 -0.94 8.09
C ILE A 63 -5.19 -1.93 7.84
N LEU A 64 -6.11 -1.56 6.94
CA LEU A 64 -7.18 -2.41 6.46
C LEU A 64 -6.78 -3.21 5.22
N GLY A 65 -5.93 -2.65 4.36
CA GLY A 65 -5.51 -3.28 3.12
C GLY A 65 -4.84 -2.32 2.15
N VAL A 66 -4.77 -2.71 0.88
CA VAL A 66 -4.23 -1.90 -0.23
C VAL A 66 -5.32 -1.49 -1.19
N PHE A 67 -5.38 -0.21 -1.54
CA PHE A 67 -6.37 0.34 -2.47
C PHE A 67 -6.13 -0.11 -3.92
N ASN A 68 -7.18 -0.57 -4.58
CA ASN A 68 -7.14 -1.08 -5.96
C ASN A 68 -8.24 -0.46 -6.86
N GLY A 69 -8.63 0.77 -6.56
CA GLY A 69 -9.57 1.56 -7.38
C GLY A 69 -10.87 1.94 -6.68
N VAL A 70 -11.65 2.78 -7.35
CA VAL A 70 -12.90 3.36 -6.84
C VAL A 70 -13.96 3.44 -7.94
N SER A 71 -15.22 3.32 -7.53
CA SER A 71 -16.38 3.63 -8.34
C SER A 71 -17.32 4.58 -7.61
N TYR A 72 -17.89 5.54 -8.31
CA TYR A 72 -18.88 6.49 -7.77
C TYR A 72 -19.69 7.11 -8.91
N THR A 73 -20.84 7.72 -8.59
CA THR A 73 -21.56 8.57 -9.54
C THR A 73 -20.98 9.98 -9.52
N ASP A 74 -20.51 10.49 -10.66
CA ASP A 74 -19.98 11.85 -10.73
C ASP A 74 -21.11 12.86 -10.47
N PRO A 75 -20.99 13.72 -9.44
CA PRO A 75 -22.07 14.65 -9.07
C PRO A 75 -22.29 15.75 -10.12
N THR A 76 -21.35 15.95 -11.05
CA THR A 76 -21.42 16.97 -12.10
C THR A 76 -22.09 16.43 -13.35
N THR A 77 -21.71 15.22 -13.79
CA THR A 77 -22.22 14.63 -15.05
C THR A 77 -23.36 13.64 -14.84
N GLY A 78 -23.49 13.07 -13.63
CA GLY A 78 -24.44 12.00 -13.33
C GLY A 78 -24.01 10.62 -13.85
N GLU A 79 -22.81 10.49 -14.41
CA GLU A 79 -22.31 9.24 -14.98
C GLU A 79 -21.62 8.37 -13.92
N GLN A 80 -21.71 7.04 -14.09
CA GLN A 80 -20.95 6.10 -13.28
C GLN A 80 -19.47 6.15 -13.69
N VAL A 81 -18.62 6.53 -12.76
CA VAL A 81 -17.16 6.60 -12.93
C VAL A 81 -16.51 5.38 -12.31
N PHE A 82 -15.53 4.81 -13.01
CA PHE A 82 -14.59 3.82 -12.49
C PHE A 82 -13.19 4.37 -12.70
N LYS A 83 -12.43 4.52 -11.60
CA LYS A 83 -11.06 5.03 -11.63
C LYS A 83 -10.16 4.14 -10.79
N ASN A 84 -8.89 4.12 -11.16
CA ASN A 84 -7.84 3.47 -10.38
C ASN A 84 -7.33 4.34 -9.21
N HIS A 85 -7.74 5.61 -9.14
CA HIS A 85 -7.48 6.49 -8.01
C HIS A 85 -8.74 7.30 -7.64
N TYR A 86 -8.86 7.64 -6.36
CA TYR A 86 -9.81 8.61 -5.86
C TYR A 86 -9.16 10.01 -5.90
N PRO A 87 -9.73 10.98 -6.65
CA PRO A 87 -9.10 12.29 -6.84
C PRO A 87 -9.23 13.24 -5.64
N GLY A 88 -10.04 12.91 -4.64
CA GLY A 88 -10.39 13.83 -3.55
C GLY A 88 -11.61 14.70 -3.87
N SER A 89 -12.25 15.20 -2.81
CA SER A 89 -13.32 16.19 -2.83
C SER A 89 -14.54 15.84 -3.70
N ILE A 90 -14.83 14.54 -3.90
CA ILE A 90 -16.02 14.10 -4.63
C ILE A 90 -17.22 14.09 -3.68
N ALA A 91 -18.20 14.93 -3.95
CA ALA A 91 -19.44 15.00 -3.18
C ALA A 91 -20.48 13.98 -3.69
N ALA A 92 -20.20 12.69 -3.44
CA ALA A 92 -21.10 11.59 -3.77
C ALA A 92 -21.28 10.65 -2.57
N SER A 93 -22.49 10.13 -2.37
CA SER A 93 -22.81 9.24 -1.24
C SER A 93 -22.57 7.76 -1.54
N ASP A 94 -22.35 7.41 -2.80
CA ASP A 94 -22.17 6.05 -3.33
C ASP A 94 -20.71 5.71 -3.65
N ILE A 95 -19.74 6.42 -3.03
CA ILE A 95 -18.32 6.17 -3.28
C ILE A 95 -17.90 4.82 -2.68
N VAL A 96 -17.52 3.90 -3.56
CA VAL A 96 -17.07 2.55 -3.21
C VAL A 96 -15.64 2.33 -3.68
N ALA A 97 -14.76 2.04 -2.73
CA ALA A 97 -13.39 1.61 -2.98
C ALA A 97 -13.29 0.09 -3.04
N ASN A 98 -12.45 -0.41 -3.94
CA ASN A 98 -11.99 -1.79 -3.96
C ASN A 98 -10.67 -1.88 -3.20
N VAL A 99 -10.58 -2.78 -2.22
CA VAL A 99 -9.41 -2.94 -1.35
C VAL A 99 -9.01 -4.41 -1.31
N ILE A 100 -7.72 -4.68 -1.41
CA ILE A 100 -7.13 -5.99 -1.14
C ILE A 100 -6.89 -6.05 0.37
N ASP A 101 -7.80 -6.71 1.09
CA ASP A 101 -7.87 -6.76 2.56
C ASP A 101 -7.52 -8.13 3.15
N ASP A 102 -7.10 -9.08 2.31
CA ASP A 102 -6.68 -10.39 2.79
C ASP A 102 -5.32 -10.26 3.52
N PRO A 103 -5.26 -10.51 4.83
CA PRO A 103 -4.04 -10.34 5.62
C PRO A 103 -2.94 -11.34 5.25
N MET A 104 -3.22 -12.32 4.39
CA MET A 104 -2.25 -13.30 3.90
C MET A 104 -1.61 -12.89 2.57
N VAL A 105 -2.00 -11.78 1.95
CA VAL A 105 -1.38 -11.31 0.70
C VAL A 105 0.00 -10.70 0.98
N GLN A 106 0.97 -11.08 0.15
CA GLN A 106 2.29 -10.47 0.06
C GLN A 106 2.29 -9.46 -1.08
N PHE A 107 2.90 -8.31 -0.83
CA PHE A 107 3.02 -7.20 -1.77
C PHE A 107 4.49 -6.93 -2.06
N THR A 108 4.79 -6.46 -3.26
CA THR A 108 6.11 -5.87 -3.56
C THR A 108 6.01 -4.35 -3.44
N ILE A 109 7.06 -3.75 -2.90
CA ILE A 109 7.24 -2.30 -2.77
C ILE A 109 8.72 -1.98 -2.97
N GLN A 110 9.04 -0.80 -3.52
CA GLN A 110 10.42 -0.35 -3.62
C GLN A 110 10.90 0.30 -2.33
N SER A 111 12.13 -0.01 -1.93
CA SER A 111 12.83 0.72 -0.86
C SER A 111 13.23 2.12 -1.30
N ASP A 112 13.16 3.07 -0.38
CA ASP A 112 13.63 4.44 -0.57
C ASP A 112 15.16 4.58 -0.46
N GLU A 113 15.79 3.61 0.20
CA GLU A 113 17.24 3.51 0.40
C GLU A 113 17.74 2.09 0.09
N ALA A 114 19.04 1.83 0.33
CA ALA A 114 19.61 0.49 0.23
C ALA A 114 18.99 -0.42 1.31
N PHE A 115 18.50 -1.60 0.92
CA PHE A 115 17.83 -2.53 1.82
C PHE A 115 18.72 -3.77 2.06
N PRO A 116 19.51 -3.82 3.16
CA PRO A 116 20.38 -4.95 3.43
C PRO A 116 19.57 -6.19 3.88
N VAL A 117 20.08 -7.37 3.57
CA VAL A 117 19.43 -8.66 3.92
C VAL A 117 19.23 -8.82 5.44
N THR A 118 20.03 -8.13 6.25
CA THR A 118 19.91 -8.11 7.71
C THR A 118 18.59 -7.54 8.21
N ASP A 119 17.92 -6.74 7.39
CA ASP A 119 16.71 -6.01 7.75
C ASP A 119 15.44 -6.82 7.45
N LEU A 120 15.60 -8.02 6.88
CA LEU A 120 14.51 -8.98 6.68
C LEU A 120 13.89 -9.41 8.00
N PHE A 121 12.57 -9.56 7.98
CA PHE A 121 11.70 -9.73 9.14
C PHE A 121 11.55 -8.49 10.04
N GLY A 122 12.22 -7.39 9.73
CA GLY A 122 11.96 -6.11 10.37
C GLY A 122 10.60 -5.55 9.99
N ASN A 123 10.11 -4.63 10.81
CA ASN A 123 8.90 -3.87 10.52
C ASN A 123 9.31 -2.45 10.11
N PHE A 124 8.60 -1.90 9.15
CA PHE A 124 8.93 -0.64 8.49
C PHE A 124 7.66 0.18 8.27
N ASP A 125 7.84 1.49 8.23
CA ASP A 125 6.84 2.43 7.76
C ASP A 125 6.92 2.59 6.24
N VAL A 126 5.99 3.38 5.71
CA VAL A 126 6.05 3.88 4.34
C VAL A 126 6.52 5.33 4.33
N VAL A 127 7.23 5.71 3.28
CA VAL A 127 7.54 7.11 2.98
C VAL A 127 6.64 7.61 1.85
N GLU A 128 6.07 8.80 2.04
CA GLU A 128 5.31 9.49 1.00
C GLU A 128 6.27 10.30 0.12
N SER A 129 6.31 9.97 -1.16
CA SER A 129 7.01 10.78 -2.15
C SER A 129 6.24 12.06 -2.48
N SER A 130 6.93 13.09 -2.99
CA SER A 130 6.28 14.27 -3.58
C SER A 130 6.46 14.24 -5.11
N PRO A 131 5.38 14.13 -5.91
CA PRO A 131 3.98 13.95 -5.50
C PRO A 131 3.68 12.55 -4.95
N VAL A 132 2.63 12.42 -4.12
CA VAL A 132 2.24 11.17 -3.43
C VAL A 132 1.73 10.07 -4.37
N GLY A 133 1.32 10.45 -5.57
CA GLY A 133 0.91 9.54 -6.64
C GLY A 133 0.89 10.28 -7.97
N ASP A 134 0.77 9.54 -9.06
CA ASP A 134 0.64 10.08 -10.42
C ASP A 134 -0.83 10.01 -10.85
N THR A 135 -1.42 11.16 -11.17
CA THR A 135 -2.83 11.26 -11.60
C THR A 135 -3.08 10.76 -13.02
N LYS A 136 -2.02 10.62 -13.83
CA LYS A 136 -2.09 10.07 -15.19
C LYS A 136 -2.16 8.56 -15.16
N SER A 137 -1.23 7.92 -14.43
CA SER A 137 -1.22 6.46 -14.27
C SER A 137 -2.20 5.99 -13.21
N GLY A 138 -2.57 6.83 -12.24
CA GLY A 138 -3.37 6.50 -11.07
C GLY A 138 -2.63 5.65 -10.02
N THR A 139 -1.31 5.50 -10.15
CA THR A 139 -0.48 4.69 -9.25
C THR A 139 0.08 5.53 -8.11
N SER A 140 0.24 4.89 -6.95
CA SER A 140 0.88 5.47 -5.78
C SER A 140 2.39 5.58 -5.98
N ASN A 141 2.98 6.61 -5.38
CA ASN A 141 4.43 6.79 -5.31
C ASN A 141 4.99 6.47 -3.92
N ILE A 142 4.24 5.78 -3.06
CA ILE A 142 4.76 5.36 -1.76
C ILE A 142 5.88 4.32 -1.93
N GLN A 143 6.84 4.41 -1.04
CA GLN A 143 8.00 3.52 -0.96
C GLN A 143 8.11 3.00 0.48
N LEU A 144 8.87 1.91 0.67
CA LEU A 144 9.23 1.42 1.99
C LEU A 144 10.25 2.39 2.58
N ASP A 145 10.01 2.88 3.80
CA ASP A 145 10.97 3.72 4.53
C ASP A 145 11.97 2.81 5.26
N THR A 146 13.12 2.60 4.64
CA THR A 146 14.15 1.68 5.13
C THR A 146 14.73 2.16 6.47
N SER A 147 14.79 3.48 6.66
CA SER A 147 15.35 4.11 7.86
C SER A 147 14.49 3.92 9.12
N THR A 148 13.21 3.57 8.95
CA THR A 148 12.25 3.33 10.06
C THR A 148 12.28 1.92 10.63
N GLY A 149 13.19 1.06 10.16
CA GLY A 149 13.30 -0.34 10.59
C GLY A 149 13.25 -0.50 12.11
N ALA A 150 12.29 -1.29 12.59
CA ALA A 150 12.12 -1.58 14.01
C ALA A 150 11.64 -3.01 14.28
N THR A 151 12.08 -3.52 15.43
CA THR A 151 11.66 -4.81 15.99
C THR A 151 10.28 -4.76 16.65
N THR A 152 9.64 -3.58 16.73
CA THR A 152 8.32 -3.42 17.36
C THR A 152 7.18 -3.72 16.40
N ALA A 153 6.13 -4.38 16.91
CA ALA A 153 4.94 -4.80 16.18
C ALA A 153 3.95 -3.66 15.85
N THR A 154 4.42 -2.42 15.72
CA THR A 154 3.59 -1.20 15.57
C THR A 154 3.58 -0.67 14.13
N LEU A 155 4.63 -0.94 13.36
CA LEU A 155 4.81 -0.41 12.02
C LEU A 155 4.01 -1.22 10.98
N PRO A 156 3.54 -0.58 9.89
CA PRO A 156 2.54 -1.17 9.00
C PRO A 156 3.04 -2.37 8.19
N LEU A 157 4.31 -2.38 7.79
CA LEU A 157 4.83 -3.38 6.85
C LEU A 157 5.87 -4.25 7.51
N LYS A 158 5.84 -5.55 7.24
CA LYS A 158 6.90 -6.49 7.61
C LYS A 158 7.59 -6.99 6.37
N ALA A 159 8.90 -6.81 6.28
CA ALA A 159 9.72 -7.34 5.19
C ALA A 159 9.86 -8.85 5.32
N ILE A 160 9.60 -9.59 4.26
CA ILE A 160 9.62 -11.06 4.24
C ILE A 160 10.72 -11.59 3.33
N ASP A 161 10.96 -10.91 2.21
CA ASP A 161 11.91 -11.37 1.20
C ASP A 161 12.34 -10.19 0.31
N ILE A 162 13.39 -10.40 -0.48
CA ILE A 162 13.84 -9.47 -1.52
C ILE A 162 13.54 -10.09 -2.89
N SER A 163 13.19 -9.27 -3.87
CA SER A 163 12.96 -9.75 -5.24
C SER A 163 14.18 -10.50 -5.79
N GLN A 164 13.93 -11.56 -6.55
CA GLN A 164 14.98 -12.32 -7.27
C GLN A 164 15.23 -11.80 -8.69
N ASP A 165 14.56 -10.72 -9.08
CA ASP A 165 14.76 -10.05 -10.35
C ASP A 165 16.13 -9.34 -10.38
N PRO A 166 17.09 -9.75 -11.23
CA PRO A 166 18.43 -9.15 -11.28
C PRO A 166 18.45 -7.65 -11.54
N GLU A 167 17.37 -7.08 -12.10
CA GLU A 167 17.24 -5.64 -12.35
C GLU A 167 16.80 -4.85 -11.11
N ASN A 168 16.28 -5.51 -10.06
CA ASN A 168 15.73 -4.87 -8.87
C ASN A 168 16.08 -5.57 -7.54
N SER A 169 17.16 -6.36 -7.53
CA SER A 169 17.61 -7.15 -6.38
C SER A 169 18.93 -6.66 -5.78
N ASP A 170 19.45 -5.49 -6.19
CA ASP A 170 20.69 -4.96 -5.64
C ASP A 170 20.45 -4.30 -4.27
N THR A 171 20.71 -5.06 -3.22
CA THR A 171 20.55 -4.67 -1.81
C THR A 171 21.47 -3.53 -1.36
N SER A 172 22.46 -3.17 -2.17
CA SER A 172 23.40 -2.06 -1.90
C SER A 172 22.98 -0.74 -2.54
N SER A 173 21.89 -0.76 -3.32
CA SER A 173 21.38 0.38 -4.07
C SER A 173 19.94 0.73 -3.66
N VAL A 174 19.58 2.00 -3.82
CA VAL A 174 18.21 2.50 -3.69
C VAL A 174 17.27 1.74 -4.63
N GLY A 175 15.99 1.60 -4.27
CA GLY A 175 14.98 1.00 -5.14
C GLY A 175 15.02 -0.52 -5.18
N THR A 176 15.51 -1.16 -4.12
CA THR A 176 15.44 -2.62 -4.00
C THR A 176 13.98 -3.01 -3.89
N ASN A 177 13.52 -3.98 -4.69
CA ASN A 177 12.16 -4.51 -4.57
C ASN A 177 12.08 -5.44 -3.36
N VAL A 178 11.31 -5.04 -2.34
CA VAL A 178 11.10 -5.80 -1.11
C VAL A 178 9.69 -6.40 -1.11
N ILE A 179 9.61 -7.68 -0.78
CA ILE A 179 8.35 -8.39 -0.57
C ILE A 179 7.93 -8.21 0.89
N VAL A 180 6.80 -7.56 1.10
CA VAL A 180 6.25 -7.20 2.40
C VAL A 180 4.89 -7.85 2.64
N VAL A 181 4.51 -7.95 3.91
CA VAL A 181 3.14 -8.24 4.35
C VAL A 181 2.67 -7.13 5.26
N ILE A 182 1.36 -6.89 5.30
CA ILE A 182 0.78 -5.95 6.27
C ILE A 182 0.86 -6.60 7.66
N GLN A 183 1.57 -5.92 8.56
CA GLN A 183 1.87 -6.38 9.90
C GLN A 183 0.77 -5.98 10.88
N ASN A 184 0.40 -4.71 10.95
CA ASN A 184 -0.59 -4.16 11.89
C ASN A 184 -2.03 -4.24 11.33
N HIS A 185 -2.37 -5.33 10.65
CA HIS A 185 -3.63 -5.47 9.92
C HIS A 185 -4.86 -5.56 10.84
N VAL A 186 -5.93 -4.82 10.53
CA VAL A 186 -7.20 -4.80 11.30
C VAL A 186 -7.80 -6.20 11.50
N MET A 187 -7.74 -7.04 10.48
CA MET A 187 -8.29 -8.41 10.49
C MET A 187 -7.30 -9.51 10.90
N GLY A 188 -6.06 -9.18 11.27
CA GLY A 188 -5.08 -10.20 11.61
C GLY A 188 -3.66 -9.68 11.71
N ALA A 189 -3.29 -9.20 12.89
CA ALA A 189 -1.94 -8.72 13.18
C ALA A 189 -0.89 -9.85 13.10
N LYS A 190 0.29 -9.54 12.57
CA LYS A 190 1.44 -10.45 12.55
C LYS A 190 2.35 -10.19 13.75
N SER A 191 3.05 -11.23 14.21
CA SER A 191 4.03 -11.08 15.27
C SER A 191 5.20 -10.19 14.84
N ALA A 192 5.83 -9.53 15.83
CA ALA A 192 7.13 -8.89 15.64
C ALA A 192 8.13 -9.88 15.00
N GLY A 193 9.05 -9.36 14.19
CA GLY A 193 10.25 -10.09 13.79
C GLY A 193 11.45 -9.73 14.66
N LEU A 194 12.62 -10.21 14.25
CA LEU A 194 13.87 -10.12 15.02
C LEU A 194 14.90 -9.17 14.43
N ALA A 195 14.57 -8.51 13.31
CA ALA A 195 15.41 -7.50 12.67
C ALA A 195 14.87 -6.10 12.96
#